data_AF-X1NM13-F1
#
_entry.id   AF-X1NM13-F1
#
_cell.length_a   1.000
_cell.length_b   1.000
_cell.length_c   1.000
_cell.angle_alpha   90.00
_cell.angle_beta   90.00
_cell.angle_gamma   90.00
#
_symmetry.space_group_name_H-M   'P 1'
#
loop_
_entity.id
_entity.type
_entity.pdbx_description
1 polymer ?
#
loop_
_entity_poly.entity_id
_entity_poly.type
_entity_poly.pdbx_seq_one_letter_code
_entity_poly.pdbx_strand_id
1 'polypeptide(L)'
;MADFETQVAAARLLCLQTLWLKDHNLPHTAEAAMCKWWAPKLAYDVVHQCLLSFGHGGYDRGPMEQRLRDVLGFQIGDGTAQIMKTIIARTRAGREAVPA
;
A
#
# COMPACT_ATOMS: atom_id res chain seq x y z
N MET A 1 1.13 -18.66 -2.17
CA MET A 1 0.92 -17.77 -1.00
C MET A 1 2.21 -17.36 -0.29
N ALA A 2 3.33 -18.11 -0.41
CA ALA A 2 4.61 -17.73 0.20
C ALA A 2 5.12 -16.33 -0.23
N ASP A 3 4.89 -15.92 -1.49
CA ASP A 3 5.29 -14.59 -1.96
C ASP A 3 4.57 -13.47 -1.22
N PHE A 4 3.27 -13.63 -0.97
CA PHE A 4 2.48 -12.65 -0.25
C PHE A 4 2.85 -12.56 1.23
N GLU A 5 3.16 -13.69 1.86
CA GLU A 5 3.70 -13.71 3.23
C GLU A 5 4.95 -12.82 3.33
N THR A 6 5.87 -13.00 2.37
CA THR A 6 7.11 -12.21 2.29
C THR A 6 6.81 -10.73 2.06
N GLN A 7 5.92 -10.41 1.13
CA GLN A 7 5.56 -9.02 0.82
C GLN A 7 4.86 -8.32 1.98
N VAL A 8 3.98 -9.02 2.70
CA VAL A 8 3.28 -8.48 3.88
C VAL A 8 4.27 -8.20 5.01
N ALA A 9 5.22 -9.12 5.25
CA ALA A 9 6.30 -8.90 6.21
C ALA A 9 7.14 -7.66 5.84
N ALA A 10 7.48 -7.50 4.56
CA ALA A 10 8.22 -6.35 4.07
C ALA A 10 7.43 -5.03 4.20
N ALA A 11 6.14 -5.03 3.86
CA ALA A 11 5.26 -3.86 4.04
C ALA A 11 5.14 -3.47 5.52
N ARG A 12 5.00 -4.46 6.42
CA ARG A 12 4.98 -4.23 7.87
C ARG A 12 6.29 -3.61 8.35
N LEU A 13 7.43 -4.13 7.90
CA LEU A 13 8.75 -3.59 8.26
C LEU A 13 8.90 -2.13 7.78
N LEU A 14 8.49 -1.84 6.55
CA LEU A 14 8.52 -0.48 5.99
C LEU A 14 7.65 0.49 6.81
N CYS A 15 6.45 0.09 7.21
CA CYS A 15 5.58 0.89 8.07
C CYS A 15 6.23 1.17 9.43
N LEU A 16 6.78 0.15 10.09
CA LEU A 16 7.45 0.30 11.38
C LEU A 16 8.71 1.17 11.28
N GLN A 17 9.50 1.00 10.23
CA GLN A 17 10.66 1.85 9.97
C GLN A 17 10.24 3.31 9.75
N THR A 18 9.16 3.56 9.00
CA THR A 18 8.63 4.91 8.78
C THR A 18 8.18 5.56 10.09
N LEU A 19 7.49 4.81 10.94
CA LEU A 19 7.10 5.28 12.28
C LEU A 19 8.32 5.56 13.16
N TRP A 20 9.31 4.68 13.14
CA TRP A 20 10.57 4.89 13.86
C TRP A 20 11.29 6.17 13.42
N LEU A 21 11.35 6.44 12.10
CA LEU A 21 11.91 7.69 11.57
C LEU A 21 11.15 8.91 12.11
N LYS A 22 9.81 8.84 12.10
CA LYS A 22 8.95 9.90 12.63
C LYS A 22 9.21 10.14 14.13
N ASP A 23 9.27 9.08 14.93
CA ASP A 23 9.51 9.17 16.38
C ASP A 23 10.87 9.81 16.72
N HIS A 24 11.85 9.66 15.83
CA HIS A 24 13.19 10.25 15.97
C HIS A 24 13.32 11.62 15.28
N ASN A 25 12.21 12.22 14.81
CA ASN A 25 12.20 13.47 14.05
C ASN A 25 13.10 13.44 12.80
N LEU A 26 13.28 12.27 12.19
CA LEU A 26 14.03 12.09 10.96
C LEU A 26 13.12 12.29 9.73
N PRO A 27 13.68 12.68 8.57
CA PRO A 27 12.94 12.76 7.33
C PRO A 27 12.29 11.42 6.98
N HIS A 28 10.99 11.43 6.67
CA HIS A 28 10.20 10.22 6.42
C HIS A 28 9.13 10.39 5.33
N THR A 29 9.12 11.50 4.59
CA THR A 29 8.07 11.82 3.61
C THR A 29 7.99 10.80 2.47
N ALA A 30 9.14 10.34 1.97
CA ALA A 30 9.17 9.35 0.89
C ALA A 30 8.72 7.98 1.42
N GLU A 31 9.17 7.61 2.61
CA GLU A 31 8.87 6.34 3.28
C GLU A 31 7.38 6.24 3.64
N ALA A 32 6.78 7.33 4.12
CA ALA A 32 5.34 7.43 4.35
C ALA A 32 4.55 7.30 3.04
N ALA A 33 5.01 7.93 1.97
CA ALA A 33 4.39 7.78 0.66
C ALA A 33 4.50 6.34 0.13
N MET A 34 5.66 5.68 0.32
CA MET A 34 5.86 4.26 -0.03
C MET A 34 4.88 3.36 0.73
N CYS A 35 4.75 3.55 2.05
CA CYS A 35 3.75 2.85 2.86
C CYS A 35 2.34 3.04 2.30
N LYS A 36 1.96 4.31 2.04
CA LYS A 36 0.60 4.68 1.66
C LYS A 36 0.16 4.12 0.31
N TRP A 37 1.04 4.02 -0.68
CA TRP A 37 0.64 3.45 -1.96
C TRP A 37 0.78 1.93 -2.02
N TRP A 38 1.84 1.39 -1.41
CA TRP A 38 2.17 -0.03 -1.59
C TRP A 38 1.37 -0.93 -0.66
N ALA A 39 1.20 -0.58 0.62
CA ALA A 39 0.51 -1.44 1.57
C ALA A 39 -0.98 -1.67 1.20
N PRO A 40 -1.78 -0.66 0.81
CA PRO A 40 -3.15 -0.88 0.34
C PRO A 40 -3.23 -1.70 -0.94
N LYS A 41 -2.31 -1.47 -1.89
CA LYS A 41 -2.25 -2.27 -3.12
C LYS A 41 -1.94 -3.73 -2.80
N LEU A 42 -0.96 -3.97 -1.94
CA LEU A 42 -0.61 -5.32 -1.52
C LEU A 42 -1.78 -6.00 -0.81
N ALA A 43 -2.45 -5.30 0.11
CA ALA A 43 -3.64 -5.83 0.78
C ALA A 43 -4.73 -6.23 -0.21
N TYR A 44 -4.98 -5.40 -1.23
CA TYR A 44 -5.89 -5.73 -2.32
C TYR A 44 -5.44 -6.98 -3.08
N ASP A 45 -4.18 -7.06 -3.49
CA ASP A 45 -3.67 -8.19 -4.27
C ASP A 45 -3.76 -9.51 -3.47
N VAL A 46 -3.48 -9.47 -2.16
CA VAL A 46 -3.62 -10.61 -1.23
C VAL A 46 -5.09 -11.02 -1.10
N VAL A 47 -5.99 -10.08 -0.79
CA VAL A 47 -7.42 -10.38 -0.62
C VAL A 47 -8.01 -10.92 -1.92
N HIS A 48 -7.64 -10.35 -3.06
CA HIS A 48 -8.06 -10.81 -4.38
C HIS A 48 -7.60 -12.25 -4.64
N GLN A 49 -6.36 -12.60 -4.30
CA GLN A 49 -5.87 -13.97 -4.48
C GLN A 49 -6.49 -14.97 -3.52
N CYS A 50 -6.77 -14.56 -2.28
CA CYS A 50 -7.59 -15.35 -1.37
C CYS A 50 -8.97 -15.60 -2.01
N LEU A 51 -9.63 -14.55 -2.51
CA LEU A 51 -10.95 -14.65 -3.14
C LEU A 51 -10.93 -15.65 -4.31
N LEU A 52 -9.97 -15.56 -5.23
CA LEU A 52 -9.83 -16.50 -6.35
C LEU A 52 -9.67 -17.95 -5.89
N SER A 53 -9.02 -18.19 -4.76
CA SER A 53 -8.87 -19.53 -4.17
C SER A 53 -10.20 -20.15 -3.72
N PHE A 54 -11.21 -19.33 -3.40
CA PHE A 54 -12.58 -19.77 -3.11
C PHE A 54 -13.46 -19.90 -4.36
N GLY A 55 -12.94 -19.58 -5.55
CA GLY A 55 -13.71 -19.58 -6.79
C GLY A 55 -14.90 -18.63 -6.74
N HIS A 56 -16.02 -18.99 -7.38
CA HIS A 56 -17.22 -18.14 -7.42
C HIS A 56 -17.75 -17.83 -6.01
N GLY A 57 -17.59 -18.76 -5.05
CA GLY A 57 -18.08 -18.60 -3.69
C GLY A 57 -17.39 -17.45 -2.94
N GLY A 58 -16.19 -17.06 -3.36
CA GLY A 58 -15.50 -15.88 -2.83
C GLY A 58 -16.16 -14.55 -3.19
N TYR A 59 -16.92 -14.51 -4.30
CA TYR A 59 -17.71 -13.35 -4.75
C TYR A 59 -19.16 -13.36 -4.25
N ASP A 60 -19.58 -14.40 -3.51
CA ASP A 60 -20.89 -14.37 -2.85
C ASP A 60 -20.91 -13.24 -1.80
N ARG A 61 -22.10 -12.66 -1.52
CA ARG A 61 -22.28 -11.50 -0.61
C ARG A 61 -21.88 -11.85 0.82
N GLY A 62 -20.58 -11.86 1.05
CA GLY A 62 -19.96 -12.39 2.24
C GLY A 62 -18.66 -11.67 2.58
N PRO A 63 -17.94 -12.14 3.59
CA PRO A 63 -16.80 -11.44 4.16
C PRO A 63 -15.64 -11.20 3.20
N MET A 64 -15.51 -11.98 2.12
CA MET A 64 -14.42 -11.87 1.15
C MET A 64 -14.62 -10.74 0.15
N GLU A 65 -15.78 -10.65 -0.50
CA GLU A 65 -16.08 -9.55 -1.43
C GLU A 65 -16.07 -8.20 -0.70
N GLN A 66 -16.61 -8.17 0.53
CA GLN A 66 -16.60 -6.96 1.36
C GLN A 66 -15.17 -6.50 1.64
N ARG A 67 -14.27 -7.41 2.06
CA ARG A 67 -12.86 -7.09 2.30
C ARG A 67 -12.19 -6.52 1.06
N LEU A 68 -12.49 -7.07 -0.13
CA LEU A 68 -11.92 -6.58 -1.38
C LEU A 68 -12.33 -5.12 -1.65
N ARG A 69 -13.60 -4.76 -1.38
CA ARG A 69 -14.09 -3.39 -1.49
C ARG A 69 -13.47 -2.47 -0.43
N ASP A 70 -13.34 -2.94 0.80
CA ASP A 70 -12.76 -2.16 1.90
C ASP A 70 -11.31 -1.75 1.58
N VAL A 71 -10.49 -2.71 1.15
CA VAL A 71 -9.07 -2.43 0.84
C VAL A 71 -8.88 -1.61 -0.44
N LEU A 72 -9.84 -1.65 -1.38
CA LEU A 72 -9.83 -0.78 -2.56
C LEU A 72 -9.97 0.70 -2.18
N GLY A 73 -10.81 1.01 -1.18
CA GLY A 73 -11.01 2.39 -0.70
C GLY A 73 -9.70 3.06 -0.25
N PHE A 74 -8.81 2.31 0.39
CA PHE A 74 -7.51 2.81 0.85
C PHE A 74 -6.54 3.17 -0.29
N GLN A 75 -6.77 2.70 -1.52
CA GLN A 75 -6.00 3.12 -2.69
C GLN A 75 -6.42 4.50 -3.22
N ILE A 76 -7.58 5.00 -2.80
CA ILE A 76 -8.17 6.26 -3.26
C ILE A 76 -8.04 7.34 -2.18
N GLY A 77 -8.47 7.02 -0.96
CA GLY A 77 -8.42 7.95 0.18
C GLY A 77 -6.99 8.38 0.50
N ASP A 78 -6.81 9.60 1.00
CA ASP A 78 -5.52 10.17 1.42
C ASP A 78 -4.39 10.10 0.38
N GLY A 79 -4.77 10.14 -0.90
CA GLY A 79 -3.86 10.20 -2.04
C GLY A 79 -3.64 8.85 -2.73
N THR A 80 -3.77 8.89 -4.05
CA THR A 80 -3.64 7.72 -4.92
C THR A 80 -2.19 7.28 -5.07
N ALA A 81 -1.98 6.07 -5.59
CA ALA A 81 -0.64 5.55 -5.81
C ALA A 81 0.21 6.44 -6.73
N GLN A 82 -0.40 7.08 -7.72
CA GLN A 82 0.23 7.98 -8.66
C GLN A 82 0.74 9.22 -7.94
N ILE A 83 -0.08 9.83 -7.09
CA ILE A 83 0.32 10.99 -6.28
C ILE A 83 1.46 10.62 -5.33
N MET A 84 1.37 9.49 -4.63
CA MET A 84 2.43 9.02 -3.74
C MET A 84 3.75 8.76 -4.46
N LYS A 85 3.70 8.16 -5.65
CA LYS A 85 4.88 7.95 -6.50
C LYS A 85 5.51 9.28 -6.92
N THR A 86 4.70 10.29 -7.26
CA THR A 86 5.20 11.64 -7.53
C THR A 86 5.83 12.28 -6.30
N ILE A 87 5.27 12.08 -5.11
CA ILE A 87 5.87 12.55 -3.84
C ILE A 87 7.25 11.91 -3.64
N ILE A 88 7.35 10.57 -3.77
CA ILE A 88 8.63 9.85 -3.67
C ILE A 88 9.64 10.41 -4.66
N ALA A 89 9.25 10.55 -5.93
CA ALA A 89 10.12 11.03 -7.00
C ALA A 89 10.62 12.45 -6.68
N ARG A 90 9.75 13.37 -6.26
CA ARG A 90 10.13 14.74 -5.87
C ARG A 90 11.00 14.79 -4.63
N THR A 91 10.78 13.93 -3.65
CA THR A 91 11.61 13.86 -2.45
C THR A 91 13.02 13.35 -2.76
N ARG A 92 13.18 12.46 -3.74
CA ARG A 92 14.49 11.88 -4.10
C ARG A 92 15.25 12.67 -5.17
N ALA A 93 14.56 13.14 -6.20
CA ALA A 93 15.18 13.79 -7.37
C ALA A 93 15.03 15.32 -7.37
N GLY A 94 14.24 15.89 -6.45
CA GLY A 94 13.91 17.31 -6.42
C GLY A 94 12.73 17.67 -7.33
N ARG A 95 12.13 18.85 -7.09
CA ARG A 95 10.96 19.32 -7.84
C ARG A 95 11.27 19.77 -9.26
N GLU A 96 12.49 20.22 -9.51
CA GLU A 96 12.93 20.66 -10.84
C GLU A 96 12.99 19.49 -11.82
N ALA A 97 13.42 18.31 -11.35
CA ALA A 97 13.51 17.09 -12.15
C ALA A 97 12.16 16.38 -12.34
N VAL A 98 11.16 16.67 -11.49
CA VAL A 98 9.83 16.04 -11.54
C VAL A 98 8.73 17.12 -11.52
N PRO A 99 8.46 17.73 -12.69
CA PRO A 99 7.39 18.72 -12.88
C PRO A 99 6.00 18.16 -12.53
N ALA A 100 5.02 19.05 -12.40
CA ALA A 100 3.63 18.68 -12.13
C ALA A 100 2.92 18.07 -13.32
#